data_AF-A0A836VIK4-F1
#
_entry.id   AF-A0A836VIK4-F1
#
_cell.length_a   1.000
_cell.length_b   1.000
_cell.length_c   1.000
_cell.angle_alpha   90.00
_cell.angle_beta   90.00
_cell.angle_gamma   90.00
#
_symmetry.space_group_name_H-M   'P 1'
#
loop_
_entity.id
_entity.type
_entity.pdbx_description
1 polymer ?
#
loop_
_entity_poly.entity_id
_entity_poly.type
_entity_poly.pdbx_seq_one_letter_code
_entity_poly.pdbx_strand_id
1 'polypeptide(L)'
;MPETPSLFDAAPALPTTRTVARWVREDGGSAALADAVRRADDAQYQEVTCRSALNRVRGMPFRWTLNPYRGCTHGCHYCFARRFHSQFDLGSGDDFSSVILVKVNFAEVLRRELERPSWKKGLIAFGTATDPYQPIEGHYKITRRSLEALAAHPTPVGLVTKGPMAVRDCDILADLSRRTQCTVYFSVPTVDEDDWASSSPGPRTRFSGCGPCAR
;
A
#
# COMPACT_ATOMS: atom_id res chain seq x y z
N MET A 1 37.73 8.93 -3.72
CA MET A 1 37.12 8.07 -2.68
C MET A 1 35.83 8.75 -2.27
N PRO A 2 34.65 8.13 -2.42
CA PRO A 2 33.43 8.75 -1.92
C PRO A 2 33.50 8.78 -0.39
N GLU A 3 33.36 9.98 0.19
CA GLU A 3 33.41 10.20 1.63
C GLU A 3 32.28 9.43 2.31
N THR A 4 32.63 8.61 3.31
CA THR A 4 31.65 7.94 4.16
C THR A 4 30.95 9.02 4.99
N PRO A 5 29.62 9.19 4.91
CA PRO A 5 28.91 10.18 5.71
C PRO A 5 29.14 9.89 7.20
N SER A 6 29.42 10.93 7.99
CA SER A 6 29.69 10.79 9.41
C SER A 6 28.43 10.33 10.16
N LEU A 7 28.60 9.76 11.34
CA LEU A 7 27.49 9.35 12.23
C LEU A 7 26.53 10.54 12.55
N PHE A 8 26.99 11.78 12.36
CA PHE A 8 26.24 13.00 12.61
C PHE A 8 25.60 13.60 11.34
N ASP A 9 25.92 13.06 10.15
CA ASP A 9 25.32 13.42 8.87
C ASP A 9 24.09 12.56 8.53
N ALA A 10 23.55 11.85 9.52
CA ALA A 10 22.34 11.07 9.35
C ALA A 10 21.19 12.01 8.98
N ALA A 11 20.65 11.84 7.76
CA ALA A 11 19.40 12.46 7.36
C ALA A 11 18.37 12.26 8.49
N PRO A 12 17.57 13.28 8.82
CA PRO A 12 16.62 13.20 9.92
C PRO A 12 15.74 11.95 9.76
N ALA A 13 15.64 11.17 10.83
CA ALA A 13 14.94 9.90 10.79
C ALA A 13 13.47 10.13 10.38
N LEU A 14 13.05 9.48 9.29
CA LEU A 14 11.68 9.60 8.79
C LEU A 14 10.66 9.24 9.90
N PRO A 15 9.57 10.02 10.01
CA PRO A 15 8.63 9.86 11.09
C PRO A 15 7.89 8.52 11.01
N THR A 16 7.46 8.01 12.15
CA THR A 16 6.54 6.85 12.17
C THR A 16 5.12 7.30 11.89
N THR A 17 4.25 6.39 11.46
CA THR A 17 2.80 6.69 11.32
C THR A 17 2.19 7.28 12.60
N ARG A 18 2.65 6.87 13.79
CA ARG A 18 2.17 7.41 15.08
C ARG A 18 2.64 8.84 15.31
N THR A 19 3.88 9.14 14.91
CA THR A 19 4.46 10.49 14.99
C THR A 19 3.68 11.45 14.10
N VAL A 20 3.48 11.07 12.82
CA VAL A 20 2.71 11.87 11.86
C VAL A 20 1.30 12.15 12.37
N ALA A 21 0.61 11.13 12.87
CA ALA A 21 -0.72 11.33 13.41
C ALA A 21 -0.76 12.18 14.69
N ARG A 22 0.34 12.26 15.44
CA ARG A 22 0.43 13.17 16.58
C ARG A 22 0.56 14.61 16.10
N TRP A 23 1.42 14.88 15.12
CA TRP A 23 1.53 16.20 14.50
C TRP A 23 0.19 16.68 13.93
N VAL A 24 -0.52 15.83 13.21
CA VAL A 24 -1.85 16.16 12.68
C VAL A 24 -2.84 16.55 13.80
N ARG A 25 -2.81 15.85 14.93
CA ARG A 25 -3.68 16.16 16.10
C ARG A 25 -3.29 17.45 16.80
N GLU A 26 -2.00 17.69 16.97
CA GLU A 26 -1.46 18.81 17.74
C GLU A 26 -1.48 20.11 16.92
N ASP A 27 -1.24 20.03 15.61
CA ASP A 27 -1.03 21.17 14.72
C ASP A 27 -2.21 21.42 13.74
N GLY A 28 -3.34 20.73 13.93
CA GLY A 28 -4.62 21.10 13.31
C GLY A 28 -4.83 20.65 11.85
N GLY A 29 -4.40 19.44 11.48
CA GLY A 29 -4.76 18.81 10.20
C GLY A 29 -3.58 18.54 9.25
N SER A 30 -3.87 18.42 7.94
CA SER A 30 -2.87 18.08 6.90
C SER A 30 -1.79 19.16 6.69
N ALA A 31 -2.01 20.38 7.19
CA ALA A 31 -1.01 21.45 7.21
C ALA A 31 0.25 21.10 8.03
N ALA A 32 0.15 20.15 8.97
CA ALA A 32 1.25 19.63 9.78
C ALA A 32 2.25 18.77 8.98
N LEU A 33 1.92 18.41 7.73
CA LEU A 33 2.69 17.52 6.87
C LEU A 33 3.62 18.33 5.96
N ALA A 34 4.57 19.07 6.55
CA ALA A 34 5.48 19.95 5.81
C ALA A 34 6.31 19.23 4.74
N ASP A 35 6.58 17.94 4.93
CA ASP A 35 7.35 17.12 3.98
C ASP A 35 6.49 16.44 2.91
N ALA A 36 5.17 16.59 2.96
CA ALA A 36 4.29 15.89 2.05
C ALA A 36 4.29 16.52 0.65
N VAL A 37 4.66 15.72 -0.35
CA VAL A 37 4.76 16.19 -1.74
C VAL A 37 3.45 15.95 -2.45
N ARG A 38 2.88 17.01 -3.07
CA ARG A 38 1.77 16.84 -4.02
C ARG A 38 2.27 16.28 -5.34
N ARG A 39 1.52 15.32 -5.90
CA ARG A 39 1.83 14.72 -7.21
C ARG A 39 0.67 14.94 -8.19
N ALA A 40 0.80 14.38 -9.39
CA ALA A 40 -0.11 14.60 -10.52
C ALA A 40 -1.56 14.17 -10.27
N ASP A 41 -1.83 13.44 -9.18
CA ASP A 41 -3.16 13.02 -8.75
C ASP A 41 -3.70 13.86 -7.57
N ASP A 42 -3.14 15.07 -7.37
CA ASP A 42 -3.51 16.08 -6.36
C ASP A 42 -3.42 15.64 -4.89
N ALA A 43 -3.07 14.37 -4.64
CA ALA A 43 -2.81 13.80 -3.33
C ALA A 43 -1.42 14.22 -2.81
N GLN A 44 -1.35 14.40 -1.49
CA GLN A 44 -0.16 14.63 -0.69
C GLN A 44 0.41 13.29 -0.21
N TYR A 45 1.70 13.09 -0.43
CA TYR A 45 2.40 11.87 -0.04
C TYR A 45 3.39 12.15 1.08
N GLN A 46 3.13 11.59 2.26
CA GLN A 46 4.03 11.68 3.41
C GLN A 46 4.80 10.38 3.56
N GLU A 47 6.12 10.44 3.43
CA GLU A 47 6.97 9.29 3.72
C GLU A 47 7.03 9.02 5.22
N VAL A 48 6.89 7.74 5.57
CA VAL A 48 6.93 7.25 6.95
C VAL A 48 7.70 5.95 7.03
N THR A 49 8.09 5.57 8.25
CA THR A 49 8.61 4.25 8.55
C THR A 49 7.60 3.38 9.31
N CYS A 50 7.66 2.07 9.09
CA CYS A 50 6.93 1.08 9.86
C CYS A 50 7.88 0.16 10.65
N ARG A 51 7.39 -0.35 11.79
CA ARG A 51 8.10 -1.35 12.61
C ARG A 51 7.77 -2.79 12.23
N SER A 52 6.63 -2.99 11.57
CA SER A 52 6.16 -4.29 11.10
C SER A 52 5.41 -4.13 9.79
N ALA A 53 5.60 -5.07 8.88
CA ALA A 53 4.89 -5.13 7.61
C ALA A 53 3.69 -6.09 7.71
N LEU A 54 3.91 -7.28 8.30
CA LEU A 54 2.92 -8.32 8.50
C LEU A 54 1.98 -8.04 9.69
N ASN A 55 0.71 -7.77 9.40
CA ASN A 55 -0.29 -7.55 10.44
C ASN A 55 -1.14 -8.81 10.64
N ARG A 56 -1.12 -9.39 11.84
CA ARG A 56 -1.91 -10.59 12.18
C ARG A 56 -3.38 -10.23 12.34
N VAL A 57 -4.27 -11.03 11.75
CA VAL A 57 -5.72 -10.87 11.88
C VAL A 57 -6.37 -12.08 12.55
N ARG A 58 -7.58 -11.89 13.09
CA ARG A 58 -8.42 -12.95 13.71
C ARG A 58 -9.80 -12.95 13.05
N GLY A 59 -10.43 -14.13 12.96
CA GLY A 59 -11.78 -14.28 12.40
C GLY A 59 -11.87 -14.12 10.87
N MET A 60 -10.73 -14.16 10.17
CA MET A 60 -10.65 -14.05 8.71
C MET A 60 -10.13 -15.37 8.11
N PRO A 61 -10.43 -15.68 6.84
CA PRO A 61 -9.93 -16.89 6.16
C PRO A 61 -8.41 -16.83 5.87
N PHE A 62 -7.78 -15.67 6.04
CA PHE A 62 -6.33 -15.46 5.98
C PHE A 62 -5.79 -15.09 7.37
N ARG A 63 -4.48 -15.29 7.59
CA ARG A 63 -3.84 -15.05 8.90
C ARG A 63 -3.16 -13.68 9.00
N TRP A 64 -2.78 -13.12 7.85
CA TRP A 64 -1.93 -11.94 7.77
C TRP A 64 -2.45 -10.95 6.71
N THR A 65 -2.12 -9.67 6.90
CA THR A 65 -2.39 -8.64 5.90
C THR A 65 -1.14 -7.81 5.61
N LEU A 66 -1.02 -7.35 4.36
CA LEU A 66 0.02 -6.42 3.91
C LEU A 66 -0.63 -5.17 3.32
N ASN A 67 -0.21 -4.01 3.82
CA ASN A 67 -0.70 -2.69 3.43
C ASN A 67 0.49 -1.71 3.44
N PRO A 68 1.21 -1.55 2.31
CA PRO A 68 2.41 -0.70 2.21
C PRO A 68 2.08 0.79 2.32
N TYR A 69 0.88 1.15 1.92
CA TYR A 69 0.35 2.51 2.02
C TYR A 69 -0.64 2.63 3.18
N ARG A 70 -0.96 3.86 3.54
CA ARG A 70 -2.10 4.19 4.38
C ARG A 70 -2.84 5.35 3.73
N GLY A 71 -4.12 5.17 3.47
CA GLY A 71 -4.90 6.06 2.59
C GLY A 71 -5.01 5.44 1.21
N CYS A 72 -5.95 5.93 0.43
CA CYS A 72 -6.15 5.43 -0.92
C CYS A 72 -6.68 6.53 -1.84
N THR A 73 -5.93 6.87 -2.88
CA THR A 73 -6.32 7.88 -3.88
C THR A 73 -7.55 7.48 -4.71
N HIS A 74 -7.99 6.21 -4.65
CA HIS A 74 -9.26 5.80 -5.24
C HIS A 74 -10.48 6.49 -4.59
N GLY A 75 -10.38 6.93 -3.34
CA GLY A 75 -11.40 7.76 -2.68
C GLY A 75 -12.80 7.15 -2.57
N CYS A 76 -12.97 5.83 -2.75
CA CYS A 76 -14.30 5.20 -2.83
C CYS A 76 -15.18 5.57 -1.63
N HIS A 77 -16.41 6.03 -1.89
CA HIS A 77 -17.36 6.44 -0.86
C HIS A 77 -17.75 5.29 0.08
N TYR A 78 -17.83 4.07 -0.46
CA TYR A 78 -18.16 2.85 0.26
C TYR A 78 -16.97 2.18 0.98
N CYS A 79 -15.79 2.81 0.97
CA CYS A 79 -14.58 2.17 1.49
C CYS A 79 -14.61 2.03 3.02
N PHE A 80 -14.66 0.79 3.51
CA PHE A 80 -14.62 0.51 4.95
C PHE A 80 -13.34 1.05 5.62
N ALA A 81 -12.24 1.15 4.87
CA ALA A 81 -10.95 1.57 5.41
C ALA A 81 -10.90 3.06 5.81
N ARG A 82 -11.88 3.87 5.38
CA ARG A 82 -12.04 5.27 5.81
C ARG A 82 -12.15 5.37 7.33
N ARG A 83 -12.83 4.41 7.98
CA ARG A 83 -12.95 4.36 9.45
C ARG A 83 -11.63 4.12 10.17
N PHE A 84 -10.64 3.51 9.53
CA PHE A 84 -9.32 3.32 10.14
C PHE A 84 -8.42 4.56 10.00
N HIS A 85 -8.83 5.54 9.20
CA HIS A 85 -8.14 6.83 9.09
C HIS A 85 -8.67 7.84 10.10
N SER A 86 -9.97 7.83 10.38
CA SER A 86 -10.56 8.66 11.44
C SER A 86 -9.98 8.36 12.83
N GLN A 87 -9.45 7.15 13.07
CA GLN A 87 -8.73 6.79 14.29
C GLN A 87 -7.42 7.57 14.52
N PHE A 88 -6.96 8.33 13.53
CA PHE A 88 -5.72 9.12 13.59
C PHE A 88 -6.00 10.63 13.50
N ASP A 89 -7.28 11.06 13.62
CA ASP A 89 -7.77 12.45 13.47
C ASP A 89 -7.33 13.16 12.18
N LEU A 90 -6.86 12.40 11.19
CA LEU A 90 -6.95 12.76 9.79
C LEU A 90 -8.43 12.59 9.43
N GLY A 91 -9.12 13.67 9.06
CA GLY A 91 -10.58 13.68 8.89
C GLY A 91 -11.12 12.49 8.09
N SER A 92 -12.31 11.99 8.45
CA SER A 92 -13.01 10.92 7.71
C SER A 92 -13.59 11.36 6.36
N GLY A 93 -13.51 12.67 6.07
CA GLY A 93 -13.93 13.32 4.83
C GLY A 93 -12.92 13.13 3.69
N ASP A 94 -12.69 14.18 2.90
CA ASP A 94 -11.85 14.14 1.69
C ASP A 94 -10.34 13.93 1.97
N ASP A 95 -9.94 14.06 3.24
CA ASP A 95 -8.56 13.88 3.71
C ASP A 95 -8.03 12.44 3.54
N PHE A 96 -8.92 11.44 3.54
CA PHE A 96 -8.55 10.03 3.32
C PHE A 96 -7.92 9.77 1.94
N SER A 97 -8.42 10.47 0.92
CA SER A 97 -7.92 10.41 -0.45
C SER A 97 -6.86 11.46 -0.74
N SER A 98 -6.80 12.54 0.05
CA SER A 98 -5.86 13.64 -0.18
C SER A 98 -4.52 13.46 0.54
N VAL A 99 -4.42 12.64 1.60
CA VAL A 99 -3.16 12.36 2.29
C VAL A 99 -2.86 10.86 2.33
N ILE A 100 -1.76 10.46 1.69
CA ILE A 100 -1.30 9.08 1.64
C ILE A 100 0.02 8.95 2.42
N LEU A 101 0.04 8.08 3.43
CA LEU A 101 1.29 7.74 4.12
C LEU A 101 1.98 6.59 3.39
N VAL A 102 3.23 6.80 3.01
CA VAL A 102 4.03 5.84 2.25
C VAL A 102 5.07 5.22 3.18
N LYS A 103 4.96 3.91 3.45
CA LYS A 103 5.92 3.20 4.30
C LYS A 103 7.16 2.83 3.50
N VAL A 104 8.13 3.73 3.40
CA VAL A 104 9.27 3.56 2.48
C VAL A 104 10.19 2.38 2.83
N ASN A 105 10.23 1.98 4.11
CA ASN A 105 11.00 0.82 4.58
C ASN A 105 10.19 -0.50 4.57
N PHE A 106 8.97 -0.52 4.03
CA PHE A 106 8.04 -1.65 4.17
C PHE A 106 8.58 -2.96 3.61
N ALA A 107 9.13 -2.95 2.39
CA ALA A 107 9.67 -4.16 1.75
C ALA A 107 10.89 -4.73 2.50
N GLU A 108 11.75 -3.87 3.05
CA GLU A 108 12.89 -4.27 3.90
C GLU A 108 12.41 -4.96 5.17
N VAL A 109 11.43 -4.34 5.86
CA VAL A 109 10.85 -4.91 7.08
C VAL A 109 10.17 -6.26 6.77
N LEU A 110 9.41 -6.34 5.67
CA LEU A 110 8.78 -7.58 5.23
C LEU A 110 9.80 -8.70 5.01
N ARG A 111 10.89 -8.42 4.30
CA ARG A 111 11.94 -9.42 4.06
C ARG A 111 12.49 -9.99 5.36
N ARG A 112 12.86 -9.11 6.30
CA ARG A 112 13.35 -9.51 7.63
C ARG A 112 12.34 -10.34 8.40
N GLU A 113 11.05 -10.03 8.29
CA GLU A 113 9.99 -10.79 8.96
C GLU A 113 9.82 -12.20 8.35
N LEU A 114 9.95 -12.33 7.02
CA LEU A 114 9.84 -13.60 6.29
C LEU A 114 11.05 -14.52 6.49
N GLU A 115 12.25 -13.95 6.70
CA GLU A 115 13.49 -14.69 6.97
C GLU A 115 13.52 -15.35 8.36
N ARG A 116 12.60 -14.98 9.26
CA ARG A 116 12.57 -15.52 10.63
C ARG A 116 12.29 -17.02 10.59
N PRO A 117 13.05 -17.86 11.33
CA PRO A 117 12.75 -19.31 11.45
C PRO A 117 11.35 -19.61 11.99
N SER A 118 10.76 -18.65 12.72
CA SER A 118 9.41 -18.73 13.24
C SER A 118 8.32 -18.50 12.20
N TRP A 119 8.64 -18.03 10.99
CA TRP A 119 7.67 -17.76 9.95
C TRP A 119 7.03 -19.07 9.45
N LYS A 120 5.70 -19.15 9.53
CA LYS A 120 4.93 -20.37 9.19
C LYS A 120 4.15 -20.25 7.88
N LYS A 121 4.53 -19.32 6.99
CA LYS A 121 3.94 -19.15 5.64
C LYS A 121 2.39 -19.12 5.65
N GLY A 122 1.80 -18.36 6.57
CA GLY A 122 0.35 -18.21 6.60
C GLY A 122 -0.15 -17.37 5.42
N LEU A 123 -1.37 -17.66 4.93
CA LEU A 123 -1.98 -16.88 3.85
C LEU A 123 -2.04 -15.39 4.20
N ILE A 124 -1.50 -14.58 3.29
CA ILE A 124 -1.47 -13.13 3.34
C ILE A 124 -2.55 -12.57 2.43
N ALA A 125 -3.37 -11.66 2.93
CA ALA A 125 -4.19 -10.79 2.10
C ALA A 125 -3.47 -9.45 1.88
N PHE A 126 -3.04 -9.19 0.65
CA PHE A 126 -2.32 -7.99 0.25
C PHE A 126 -3.32 -6.98 -0.34
N GLY A 127 -3.40 -5.79 0.24
CA GLY A 127 -4.25 -4.71 -0.28
C GLY A 127 -5.64 -4.67 0.35
N THR A 128 -5.74 -5.07 1.63
CA THR A 128 -7.04 -5.16 2.32
C THR A 128 -7.60 -3.80 2.73
N ALA A 129 -6.73 -2.87 3.17
CA ALA A 129 -7.14 -1.55 3.68
C ALA A 129 -6.73 -0.40 2.76
N THR A 130 -5.83 -0.64 1.83
CA THR A 130 -5.33 0.32 0.85
C THR A 130 -5.08 -0.41 -0.46
N ASP A 131 -5.19 0.27 -1.58
CA ASP A 131 -4.81 -0.32 -2.84
C ASP A 131 -3.26 -0.34 -2.96
N PRO A 132 -2.65 -1.50 -3.26
CA PRO A 132 -1.21 -1.61 -3.39
C PRO A 132 -0.68 -1.05 -4.72
N TYR A 133 -1.56 -0.82 -5.70
CA TYR A 133 -1.27 -0.34 -7.06
C TYR A 133 -1.89 1.04 -7.33
N GLN A 134 -1.92 1.90 -6.31
CA GLN A 134 -2.21 3.34 -6.49
C GLN A 134 -1.24 3.97 -7.50
N PRO A 135 -1.58 5.10 -8.14
CA PRO A 135 -0.70 5.78 -9.11
C PRO A 135 0.74 5.97 -8.61
N ILE A 136 0.91 6.28 -7.32
CA ILE A 136 2.22 6.48 -6.70
C ILE A 136 3.12 5.22 -6.68
N GLU A 137 2.55 4.03 -6.82
CA GLU A 137 3.30 2.77 -6.91
C GLU A 137 4.17 2.73 -8.18
N GLY A 138 3.85 3.53 -9.21
CA GLY A 138 4.72 3.74 -10.37
C GLY A 138 6.08 4.33 -10.00
N HIS A 139 6.11 5.16 -8.95
CA HIS A 139 7.32 5.79 -8.42
C HIS A 139 7.99 4.90 -7.36
N TYR A 140 7.28 4.53 -6.30
CA TYR A 140 7.88 3.88 -5.13
C TYR A 140 8.22 2.40 -5.32
N LYS A 141 7.48 1.69 -6.19
CA LYS A 141 7.65 0.26 -6.45
C LYS A 141 7.70 -0.59 -5.16
N ILE A 142 6.96 -0.19 -4.11
CA ILE A 142 6.98 -0.89 -2.81
C ILE A 142 6.22 -2.20 -2.93
N THR A 143 5.12 -2.22 -3.67
CA THR A 143 4.35 -3.45 -3.92
C THR A 143 5.18 -4.44 -4.71
N ARG A 144 5.88 -4.00 -5.77
CA ARG A 144 6.80 -4.86 -6.53
C ARG A 144 7.86 -5.49 -5.62
N ARG A 145 8.59 -4.67 -4.85
CA ARG A 145 9.63 -5.15 -3.92
C ARG A 145 9.07 -6.07 -2.83
N SER A 146 7.82 -5.86 -2.43
CA SER A 146 7.14 -6.75 -1.46
C SER A 146 6.80 -8.10 -2.09
N LEU A 147 6.35 -8.13 -3.35
CA LEU A 147 6.13 -9.36 -4.11
C LEU A 147 7.44 -10.11 -4.34
N GLU A 148 8.54 -9.42 -4.64
CA GLU A 148 9.88 -10.01 -4.74
C GLU A 148 10.31 -10.67 -3.41
N ALA A 149 10.04 -10.03 -2.27
CA ALA A 149 10.33 -10.62 -0.96
C ALA A 149 9.49 -11.88 -0.68
N LEU A 150 8.20 -11.86 -1.04
CA LEU A 150 7.31 -13.03 -0.96
C LEU A 150 7.74 -14.14 -1.91
N ALA A 151 8.27 -13.78 -3.09
CA ALA A 151 8.81 -14.71 -4.06
C ALA A 151 10.11 -15.35 -3.55
N ALA A 152 11.00 -14.59 -2.92
CA ALA A 152 12.21 -15.13 -2.30
C ALA A 152 11.88 -16.12 -1.17
N HIS A 153 10.77 -15.91 -0.46
CA HIS A 153 10.27 -16.79 0.59
C HIS A 153 8.84 -17.27 0.25
N PRO A 154 8.66 -18.24 -0.67
CA PRO A 154 7.37 -18.58 -1.25
C PRO A 154 6.28 -18.71 -0.19
N THR A 155 5.41 -17.69 -0.15
CA THR A 155 4.40 -17.47 0.87
C THR A 155 3.04 -17.26 0.19
N PRO A 156 1.98 -17.99 0.59
CA PRO A 156 0.66 -17.84 -0.03
C PRO A 156 0.13 -16.41 0.06
N VAL A 157 -0.36 -15.86 -1.07
CA VAL A 157 -0.85 -14.49 -1.15
C VAL A 157 -2.14 -14.36 -1.97
N GLY A 158 -3.11 -13.65 -1.42
CA GLY A 158 -4.25 -13.10 -2.14
C GLY A 158 -4.06 -11.60 -2.30
N LEU A 159 -3.82 -11.11 -3.51
CA LEU A 159 -3.65 -9.69 -3.81
C LEU A 159 -4.97 -9.09 -4.27
N VAL A 160 -5.44 -8.04 -3.62
CA VAL A 160 -6.65 -7.31 -3.98
C VAL A 160 -6.27 -5.95 -4.51
N THR A 161 -6.81 -5.58 -5.67
CA THR A 161 -6.58 -4.25 -6.28
C THR A 161 -7.75 -3.81 -7.15
N LYS A 162 -7.86 -2.51 -7.38
CA LYS A 162 -8.68 -1.83 -8.37
C LYS A 162 -7.84 -1.22 -9.50
N GLY A 163 -6.52 -1.14 -9.32
CA GLY A 163 -5.58 -0.55 -10.26
C GLY A 163 -5.08 -1.53 -11.34
N PRO A 164 -4.83 -1.07 -12.57
CA PRO A 164 -4.37 -1.92 -13.68
C PRO A 164 -2.87 -2.30 -13.56
N MET A 165 -2.14 -1.70 -12.61
CA MET A 165 -0.67 -1.87 -12.50
C MET A 165 -0.25 -3.28 -12.07
N ALA A 166 -1.19 -4.14 -11.66
CA ALA A 166 -0.91 -5.57 -11.45
C ALA A 166 -0.28 -6.25 -12.68
N VAL A 167 -0.59 -5.76 -13.88
CA VAL A 167 0.00 -6.26 -15.15
C VAL A 167 1.52 -6.06 -15.19
N ARG A 168 2.04 -4.98 -14.61
CA ARG A 168 3.49 -4.69 -14.56
C ARG A 168 4.27 -5.78 -13.84
N ASP A 169 3.66 -6.36 -12.81
CA ASP A 169 4.30 -7.32 -11.91
C ASP A 169 3.79 -8.75 -12.16
N CYS A 170 3.25 -9.00 -13.37
CA CYS A 170 2.74 -10.32 -13.76
C CYS A 170 3.84 -11.40 -13.79
N ASP A 171 5.08 -10.99 -14.09
CA ASP A 171 6.27 -11.84 -14.05
C ASP A 171 6.48 -12.46 -12.66
N ILE A 172 6.42 -11.63 -11.61
CA ILE A 172 6.61 -12.06 -10.23
C ILE A 172 5.37 -12.83 -9.72
N LEU A 173 4.18 -12.38 -10.07
CA LEU A 173 2.93 -13.03 -9.67
C LEU A 173 2.81 -14.45 -10.27
N ALA A 174 3.20 -14.62 -11.55
CA ALA A 174 3.27 -15.92 -12.19
C ALA A 174 4.34 -16.82 -11.57
N ASP A 175 5.46 -16.24 -11.14
CA ASP A 175 6.50 -17.01 -10.44
C ASP A 175 6.10 -17.44 -9.03
N LEU A 176 5.36 -16.60 -8.32
CA LEU A 176 4.74 -16.94 -7.05
C LEU A 176 3.70 -18.06 -7.22
N SER A 177 2.82 -17.96 -8.23
CA SER A 177 1.75 -18.95 -8.45
C SER A 177 2.27 -20.35 -8.78
N ARG A 178 3.46 -20.45 -9.40
CA ARG A 178 4.14 -21.74 -9.62
C ARG A 178 4.68 -22.38 -8.34
N ARG A 179 4.94 -21.59 -7.29
CA ARG A 179 5.64 -22.04 -6.07
C ARG A 179 4.75 -22.10 -4.84
N THR A 180 3.62 -21.40 -4.86
CA THR A 180 2.65 -21.36 -3.77
C THR A 180 1.30 -20.83 -4.27
N GLN A 181 0.28 -20.84 -3.40
CA GLN A 181 -1.01 -20.25 -3.74
C GLN A 181 -0.87 -18.74 -3.94
N CYS A 182 -1.15 -18.28 -5.16
CA CYS A 182 -1.21 -16.86 -5.50
C CYS A 182 -2.52 -16.59 -6.23
N THR A 183 -3.29 -15.61 -5.77
CA THR A 183 -4.55 -15.22 -6.42
C THR A 183 -4.65 -13.72 -6.47
N VAL A 184 -4.96 -13.16 -7.65
CA VAL A 184 -5.19 -11.73 -7.83
C VAL A 184 -6.69 -11.49 -7.97
N TYR A 185 -7.23 -10.63 -7.12
CA TYR A 185 -8.62 -10.21 -7.08
C TYR A 185 -8.72 -8.78 -7.58
N PHE A 186 -9.53 -8.58 -8.62
CA PHE A 186 -9.85 -7.25 -9.12
C PHE A 186 -11.19 -6.78 -8.53
N SER A 187 -11.18 -5.59 -7.93
CA SER A 187 -12.36 -4.98 -7.34
C SER A 187 -13.24 -4.34 -8.41
N VAL A 188 -14.43 -4.91 -8.56
CA VAL A 188 -15.45 -4.53 -9.55
C VAL A 188 -16.72 -4.14 -8.80
N PRO A 189 -16.90 -2.87 -8.39
CA PRO A 189 -18.10 -2.48 -7.62
C PRO A 189 -19.37 -2.47 -8.48
N THR A 190 -19.23 -2.09 -9.75
CA THR A 190 -20.29 -2.04 -10.76
C THR A 190 -19.68 -2.19 -12.15
N VAL A 191 -20.51 -2.53 -13.13
CA VAL A 191 -20.17 -2.52 -14.56
C VAL A 191 -20.68 -1.26 -15.26
N ASP A 192 -21.55 -0.49 -14.62
CA ASP A 192 -22.04 0.81 -15.09
C ASP A 192 -20.97 1.88 -14.84
N GLU A 193 -20.62 2.64 -15.89
CA GLU A 193 -19.54 3.63 -15.83
C GLU A 193 -19.91 4.89 -15.04
N ASP A 194 -21.18 5.28 -15.01
CA ASP A 194 -21.67 6.47 -14.31
C ASP A 194 -21.73 6.19 -12.80
N ASP A 195 -22.24 5.02 -12.42
CA ASP A 195 -22.19 4.55 -11.02
C ASP A 195 -20.75 4.35 -10.54
N TRP A 196 -19.85 3.91 -11.43
CA TRP A 196 -18.44 3.78 -11.10
C TRP A 196 -17.81 5.15 -10.84
N ALA A 197 -18.07 6.12 -11.72
CA ALA A 197 -17.52 7.47 -11.62
C ALA A 197 -18.00 8.19 -10.36
N SER A 198 -19.28 8.01 -10.00
CA SER A 198 -19.85 8.60 -8.79
C SER A 198 -19.35 7.92 -7.50
N SER A 199 -19.20 6.59 -7.49
CA SER A 199 -18.84 5.84 -6.29
C SER A 199 -17.33 5.73 -6.03
N SER A 200 -16.51 5.87 -7.07
CA SER A 200 -15.06 5.71 -7.07
C SER A 200 -14.37 6.80 -7.90
N PRO A 201 -14.33 8.06 -7.41
CA PRO A 201 -13.88 9.22 -8.20
C PRO A 201 -12.39 9.24 -8.58
N GLY A 202 -11.60 8.23 -8.18
CA GLY A 202 -10.20 8.07 -8.58
C GLY A 202 -9.98 7.83 -10.09
N PRO A 203 -8.72 7.69 -10.53
CA PRO A 203 -8.38 7.67 -11.96
C PRO A 203 -9.12 6.59 -12.76
N ARG A 204 -9.72 6.99 -13.90
CA ARG A 204 -10.69 6.24 -14.75
C ARG A 204 -10.18 4.93 -15.38
N THR A 205 -8.91 4.59 -15.26
CA THR A 205 -8.31 3.46 -15.98
C THR A 205 -8.47 2.15 -15.21
N ARG A 206 -9.49 1.37 -15.58
CA ARG A 206 -9.81 0.08 -14.96
C ARG A 206 -9.11 -1.12 -15.63
N PHE A 207 -9.11 -1.19 -16.96
CA PHE A 207 -8.65 -2.38 -17.70
C PHE A 207 -8.01 -2.13 -19.07
N SER A 208 -7.82 -0.88 -19.50
CA SER A 208 -7.22 -0.55 -20.81
C SER A 208 -5.80 -1.10 -21.02
N GLY A 209 -5.14 -1.60 -19.96
CA GLY A 209 -3.80 -2.21 -20.01
C GLY A 209 -3.72 -3.72 -19.73
N CYS A 210 -4.84 -4.43 -19.48
CA CYS A 210 -4.81 -5.84 -19.04
C CYS A 210 -4.78 -6.89 -20.18
N GLY A 211 -4.57 -6.44 -21.42
CA GLY A 211 -4.83 -7.19 -22.65
C GLY A 211 -4.04 -8.50 -22.88
N PRO A 212 -2.78 -8.70 -22.41
CA PRO A 212 -2.05 -9.91 -22.77
C PRO A 212 -1.52 -10.74 -21.59
N CYS A 213 -2.19 -10.78 -20.42
CA CYS A 213 -1.77 -11.68 -19.32
C CYS A 213 -2.37 -13.09 -19.38
N ALA A 214 -3.11 -13.42 -20.45
CA ALA A 214 -3.69 -14.76 -20.66
C ALA A 214 -3.07 -15.42 -21.90
N ARG A 215 -1.80 -15.85 -21.80
CA ARG A 215 -1.20 -16.91 -22.62
C ARG A 215 -0.14 -17.64 -21.81
#